data_AF-A0A953BHT3-F1
#
_entry.id   AF-A0A953BHT3-F1
#
_cell.length_a   1.000
_cell.length_b   1.000
_cell.length_c   1.000
_cell.angle_alpha   90.00
_cell.angle_beta   90.00
_cell.angle_gamma   90.00
#
_symmetry.space_group_name_H-M   'P 1'
#
loop_
_entity.id
_entity.type
_entity.pdbx_description
1 polymer ?
#
loop_
_entity_poly.entity_id
_entity_poly.type
_entity_poly.pdbx_seq_one_letter_code
_entity_poly.pdbx_strand_id
1 'polypeptide(L)'
;MKPLVNLLVIGSLVVAVLGAVTAYMPRLSLPDDQLVGLTLGSDAGKDQAGKPLVPAKSKLTAEHLAQLRDSGAKRIHVREFSLARWSGLWLFLAGTAGLIAGSVAARRSRAPQAAASQGRTASVDDARRSLSEIRAVIADIRATLQTMDAAGASAIVLERIGAAQRDLVPAFLNQRPAIAAALGQARTAQVMERFAMGERSMNRAWSAAADGFTDELDETLSTADELLAQSAEHLARG
;
A
#
# COMPACT_ATOMS: atom_id res chain seq x y z
N MET A 1 2.61 -11.62 -18.97
CA MET A 1 3.64 -11.09 -18.03
C MET A 1 3.20 -11.10 -16.56
N LYS A 2 2.04 -10.54 -16.19
CA LYS A 2 1.51 -10.55 -14.80
C LYS A 2 1.55 -11.91 -14.07
N PRO A 3 1.11 -13.04 -14.67
CA PRO A 3 1.16 -14.33 -13.96
C PRO A 3 2.60 -14.78 -13.69
N LEU A 4 3.54 -14.46 -14.59
CA LEU A 4 4.94 -14.87 -14.47
C LEU A 4 5.67 -14.08 -13.38
N VAL A 5 5.36 -12.79 -13.22
CA VAL A 5 5.86 -11.96 -12.12
C VAL A 5 5.29 -12.44 -10.77
N ASN A 6 4.00 -12.78 -10.73
CA ASN A 6 3.39 -13.31 -9.51
C ASN A 6 4.01 -14.65 -9.11
N LEU A 7 4.23 -15.57 -10.07
CA LEU A 7 4.90 -16.84 -9.82
C LEU A 7 6.33 -16.63 -9.30
N LEU A 8 7.07 -15.66 -9.83
CA LEU A 8 8.41 -15.33 -9.36
C LEU A 8 8.39 -14.79 -7.91
N VAL A 9 7.46 -13.91 -7.57
CA VAL A 9 7.32 -13.38 -6.20
C VAL A 9 6.94 -14.51 -5.23
N ILE A 10 5.97 -15.35 -5.58
CA ILE A 10 5.53 -16.48 -4.75
C ILE A 10 6.67 -17.48 -4.57
N GLY A 11 7.35 -17.87 -5.64
CA GLY A 11 8.49 -18.80 -5.58
C GLY A 11 9.63 -18.25 -4.71
N SER A 12 9.95 -16.97 -4.87
CA SER A 12 10.98 -16.29 -4.07
C SER A 12 10.63 -16.25 -2.58
N LEU A 13 9.35 -16.03 -2.26
CA LEU A 13 8.85 -16.07 -0.88
C LEU A 13 9.02 -17.47 -0.27
N VAL A 14 8.62 -18.53 -0.98
CA VAL A 14 8.75 -19.92 -0.51
C VAL A 14 10.20 -20.25 -0.23
N VAL A 15 11.11 -19.90 -1.15
CA VAL A 15 12.57 -20.14 -0.98
C VAL A 15 13.12 -19.38 0.23
N ALA A 16 12.73 -18.11 0.41
CA ALA A 16 13.15 -17.32 1.56
C ALA A 16 12.68 -17.93 2.89
N VAL A 17 11.42 -18.33 2.97
CA VAL A 17 10.84 -18.97 4.16
C VAL A 17 11.55 -20.28 4.49
N LEU A 18 11.80 -21.13 3.49
CA LEU A 18 12.57 -22.37 3.68
C LEU A 18 13.99 -22.10 4.20
N GLY A 19 14.64 -21.05 3.71
CA GLY A 19 15.93 -20.60 4.25
C GLY A 19 15.82 -20.16 5.72
N ALA A 20 14.82 -19.33 6.04
CA ALA A 20 14.60 -18.77 7.37
C ALA A 20 14.32 -19.82 8.45
N VAL A 21 13.53 -20.86 8.15
CA VAL A 21 13.22 -21.95 9.11
C VAL A 21 14.48 -22.67 9.58
N THR A 22 15.55 -22.65 8.79
CA THR A 22 16.82 -23.31 9.14
C THR A 22 17.76 -22.47 10.01
N ALA A 23 17.39 -21.22 10.34
CA ALA A 23 18.24 -20.30 11.11
C ALA A 23 18.64 -20.84 12.49
N TYR A 24 17.74 -21.59 13.13
CA TYR A 24 17.95 -22.21 14.45
C TYR A 24 18.20 -23.72 14.36
N MET A 25 18.45 -24.23 13.15
CA MET A 25 18.65 -25.67 12.90
C MET A 25 20.01 -25.95 12.25
N PRO A 26 21.13 -25.72 12.97
CA PRO A 26 22.46 -26.05 12.47
C PRO A 26 22.58 -27.54 12.14
N ARG A 27 23.47 -27.85 11.19
CA ARG A 27 23.80 -29.22 10.82
C ARG A 27 24.76 -29.82 11.84
N LEU A 28 24.52 -31.07 12.23
CA LEU A 28 25.42 -31.81 13.13
C LEU A 28 26.78 -32.14 12.49
N SER A 29 26.91 -31.97 11.17
CA SER A 29 28.17 -32.07 10.44
C SER A 29 29.11 -30.88 10.67
N LEU A 30 28.66 -29.83 11.37
CA LEU A 30 29.54 -28.72 11.74
C LEU A 30 30.58 -29.17 12.79
N PRO A 31 31.76 -28.55 12.81
CA PRO A 31 32.78 -28.75 13.84
C PRO A 31 32.25 -28.54 15.27
N ASP A 32 32.79 -29.31 16.23
CA ASP A 32 32.33 -29.32 17.63
C ASP A 32 32.49 -27.97 18.31
N ASP A 33 33.56 -27.23 18.02
CA ASP A 33 33.82 -25.88 18.54
C ASP A 33 32.70 -24.87 18.18
N GLN A 34 31.94 -25.12 17.11
CA GLN A 34 30.79 -24.29 16.75
C GLN A 34 29.49 -24.68 17.45
N LEU A 35 29.40 -25.89 17.99
CA LEU A 35 28.17 -26.48 18.53
C LEU A 35 28.21 -26.70 20.05
N VAL A 36 29.38 -26.95 20.63
CA VAL A 36 29.56 -27.12 22.07
C VAL A 36 29.23 -25.83 22.81
N GLY A 37 28.52 -25.97 23.93
CA GLY A 37 28.07 -24.86 24.76
C GLY A 37 26.74 -24.22 24.34
N LEU A 38 26.18 -24.58 23.16
CA LEU A 38 24.86 -24.12 22.75
C LEU A 38 23.75 -24.83 23.53
N THR A 39 22.62 -24.15 23.67
CA THR A 39 21.45 -24.64 24.39
C THR A 39 20.43 -25.20 23.41
N LEU A 40 20.01 -26.46 23.62
CA LEU A 40 18.95 -27.05 22.81
C LEU A 40 17.62 -26.33 22.99
N GLY A 41 16.97 -25.99 21.87
CA GLY A 41 15.64 -25.40 21.85
C GLY A 41 14.52 -26.44 21.95
N SER A 42 14.78 -27.68 21.53
CA SER A 42 13.87 -28.83 21.64
C SER A 42 14.67 -30.10 21.92
N ASP A 43 13.96 -31.18 22.29
CA ASP A 43 14.56 -32.51 22.43
C ASP A 43 15.28 -32.93 21.14
N ALA A 44 16.42 -33.60 21.27
CA ALA A 44 17.26 -34.03 20.17
C ALA A 44 17.59 -35.53 20.23
N GLY A 45 17.54 -36.17 19.05
CA GLY A 45 17.76 -37.62 18.92
C GLY A 45 16.65 -38.45 19.57
N LYS A 46 16.64 -39.75 19.29
CA LYS A 46 15.80 -40.72 19.99
C LYS A 46 16.58 -42.02 20.18
N ASP A 47 16.46 -42.62 21.36
CA ASP A 47 16.97 -43.97 21.61
C ASP A 47 16.03 -45.03 21.00
N GLN A 48 16.37 -46.32 21.16
CA GLN A 48 15.55 -47.44 20.67
C GLN A 48 14.15 -47.49 21.33
N ALA A 49 14.00 -46.91 22.53
CA ALA A 49 12.72 -46.81 23.24
C ALA A 49 11.94 -45.53 22.88
N GLY A 50 12.44 -44.70 21.96
CA GLY A 50 11.83 -43.45 21.53
C GLY A 50 12.02 -42.28 22.51
N LYS A 51 12.80 -42.45 23.58
CA LYS A 51 13.12 -41.36 24.52
C LYS A 51 14.19 -40.43 23.92
N PRO A 52 14.14 -39.13 24.20
CA PRO A 52 15.12 -38.19 23.67
C PRO A 52 16.51 -38.48 24.24
N LEU A 53 17.52 -38.51 23.36
CA LEU A 53 18.91 -38.71 23.77
C LEU A 53 19.43 -37.51 24.56
N VAL A 54 19.07 -36.31 24.12
CA VAL A 54 19.41 -35.07 24.80
C VAL A 54 18.14 -34.23 24.98
N PRO A 55 17.69 -33.97 26.23
CA PRO A 55 16.48 -33.22 26.46
C PRO A 55 16.67 -31.73 26.14
N ALA A 56 15.56 -31.05 25.83
CA ALA A 56 15.52 -29.61 25.60
C ALA A 56 16.14 -28.84 26.77
N LYS A 57 16.67 -27.64 26.48
CA LYS A 57 17.36 -26.74 27.44
C LYS A 57 18.70 -27.25 27.96
N SER A 58 19.15 -28.45 27.58
CA SER A 58 20.50 -28.93 27.88
C SER A 58 21.55 -28.15 27.11
N LYS A 59 22.70 -27.91 27.73
CA LYS A 59 23.90 -27.44 27.03
C LYS A 59 24.57 -28.60 26.28
N LEU A 60 24.93 -28.36 25.03
CA LEU A 60 25.59 -29.37 24.20
C LEU A 60 27.05 -29.56 24.65
N THR A 61 27.42 -30.82 24.87
CA THR A 61 28.78 -31.28 25.16
C THR A 61 29.28 -32.10 23.96
N ALA A 62 30.58 -32.38 23.90
CA ALA A 62 31.14 -33.25 22.85
C ALA A 62 30.50 -34.65 22.87
N GLU A 63 30.23 -35.19 24.06
CA GLU A 63 29.54 -36.47 24.23
C GLU A 63 28.12 -36.46 23.66
N HIS A 64 27.35 -35.40 23.94
CA HIS A 64 26.02 -35.21 23.35
C HIS A 64 26.08 -35.20 21.81
N LEU A 65 27.06 -34.51 21.23
CA LEU A 65 27.21 -34.44 19.77
C LEU A 65 27.58 -35.79 19.15
N ALA A 66 28.47 -36.56 19.79
CA ALA A 66 28.80 -37.92 19.37
C ALA A 66 27.56 -38.82 19.36
N GLN A 67 26.81 -38.84 20.47
CA GLN A 67 25.57 -39.63 20.58
C GLN A 67 24.53 -39.25 19.51
N LEU A 68 24.34 -37.96 19.25
CA LEU A 68 23.39 -37.48 18.24
C LEU A 68 23.82 -37.81 16.81
N ARG A 69 25.13 -37.80 16.53
CA ARG A 69 25.67 -38.24 15.23
C ARG A 69 25.51 -39.73 15.03
N ASP A 70 25.78 -40.53 16.06
CA ASP A 70 25.62 -41.99 16.03
C ASP A 70 24.14 -42.40 15.87
N SER A 71 23.21 -41.61 16.42
CA SER A 71 21.78 -41.80 16.22
C SER A 71 21.29 -41.40 14.81
N GLY A 72 22.17 -40.93 13.92
CA GLY A 72 21.83 -40.48 12.57
C GLY A 72 21.10 -39.14 12.50
N ALA A 73 21.06 -38.35 13.58
CA ALA A 73 20.45 -37.03 13.55
C ALA A 73 21.27 -36.11 12.62
N LYS A 74 20.59 -35.39 11.73
CA LYS A 74 21.27 -34.49 10.76
C LYS A 74 21.30 -33.03 11.21
N ARG A 75 20.28 -32.62 11.98
CA ARG A 75 20.09 -31.25 12.44
C ARG A 75 19.54 -31.26 13.85
N ILE A 76 19.87 -30.22 14.59
CA ILE A 76 19.41 -29.99 15.97
C ILE A 76 18.84 -28.59 16.08
N HIS A 77 17.82 -28.41 16.92
CA HIS A 77 17.25 -27.08 17.16
C HIS A 77 17.96 -26.43 18.35
N VAL A 78 18.56 -25.25 18.15
CA VAL A 78 19.31 -24.50 19.17
C VAL A 78 18.66 -23.14 19.43
N ARG A 79 18.88 -22.57 20.63
CA ARG A 79 18.33 -21.25 20.98
C ARG A 79 19.18 -20.10 20.45
N GLU A 80 20.48 -20.30 20.36
CA GLU A 80 21.44 -19.25 20.01
C GLU A 80 21.65 -19.16 18.49
N PHE A 81 21.24 -18.03 17.93
CA PHE A 81 21.45 -17.72 16.52
C PHE A 81 22.91 -17.37 16.21
N SER A 82 23.40 -17.80 15.05
CA SER A 82 24.65 -17.33 14.47
C SER A 82 24.61 -17.43 12.94
N LEU A 83 25.03 -16.35 12.27
CA LEU A 83 25.12 -16.30 10.80
C LEU A 83 26.05 -17.37 10.23
N ALA A 84 27.18 -17.64 10.91
CA ALA A 84 28.16 -18.62 10.44
C ALA A 84 27.60 -20.05 10.40
N ARG A 85 26.61 -20.36 11.24
CA ARG A 85 25.97 -21.69 11.34
C ARG A 85 24.73 -21.82 10.47
N TRP A 86 24.26 -20.74 9.86
CA TRP A 86 22.99 -20.72 9.15
C TRP A 86 23.11 -21.36 7.76
N SER A 87 22.84 -22.67 7.72
CA SER A 87 22.93 -23.46 6.47
C SER A 87 22.00 -23.00 5.34
N GLY A 88 20.92 -22.27 5.65
CA GLY A 88 19.97 -21.73 4.68
C GLY A 88 20.23 -20.28 4.29
N LEU A 89 21.33 -19.65 4.72
CA LEU A 89 21.62 -18.24 4.45
C LEU A 89 21.56 -17.92 2.95
N TRP A 90 22.19 -18.73 2.11
CA TRP A 90 22.19 -18.50 0.66
C TRP A 90 20.81 -18.65 0.02
N LEU A 91 20.00 -19.61 0.48
CA LEU A 91 18.61 -19.75 0.02
C LEU A 91 17.79 -18.53 0.43
N PHE A 92 17.94 -18.09 1.68
CA PHE A 92 17.28 -16.88 2.17
C PHE A 92 17.64 -15.66 1.31
N LEU A 93 18.94 -15.41 1.11
CA LEU A 93 19.42 -14.28 0.31
C LEU A 93 18.93 -14.35 -1.15
N ALA A 94 18.95 -15.53 -1.76
CA ALA A 94 18.42 -15.71 -3.11
C ALA A 94 16.91 -15.41 -3.19
N GLY A 95 16.14 -15.88 -2.21
CA GLY A 95 14.71 -15.57 -2.10
C GLY A 95 14.45 -14.08 -1.90
N THR A 96 15.19 -13.41 -1.01
CA THR A 96 15.08 -11.96 -0.80
C THR A 96 15.43 -11.18 -2.07
N ALA A 97 16.50 -11.54 -2.77
CA ALA A 97 16.87 -10.92 -4.04
C ALA A 97 15.78 -11.11 -5.10
N GLY A 98 15.19 -12.31 -5.20
CA GLY A 98 14.05 -12.60 -6.08
C GLY A 98 12.82 -11.75 -5.75
N LEU A 99 12.50 -11.54 -4.47
CA LEU A 99 11.41 -10.65 -4.04
C LEU A 99 11.66 -9.20 -4.46
N ILE A 100 12.87 -8.69 -4.25
CA ILE A 100 13.25 -7.34 -4.66
C ILE A 100 13.12 -7.20 -6.17
N ALA A 101 13.71 -8.12 -6.95
CA ALA A 101 13.64 -8.11 -8.41
C ALA A 101 12.18 -8.20 -8.92
N GLY A 102 11.38 -9.10 -8.34
CA GLY A 102 9.97 -9.25 -8.66
C GLY A 102 9.16 -7.99 -8.37
N SER A 103 9.41 -7.33 -7.23
CA SER A 103 8.74 -6.07 -6.87
C SER A 103 9.07 -4.93 -7.83
N VAL A 104 10.35 -4.80 -8.23
CA VAL A 104 10.80 -3.80 -9.20
C VAL A 104 10.22 -4.08 -10.58
N ALA A 105 10.20 -5.33 -11.03
CA ALA A 105 9.59 -5.74 -12.28
C ALA A 105 8.07 -5.49 -12.29
N ALA A 106 7.37 -5.78 -11.19
CA ALA A 106 5.95 -5.47 -11.03
C ALA A 106 5.68 -3.97 -11.12
N ARG A 107 6.53 -3.15 -10.50
CA ARG A 107 6.44 -1.68 -10.55
C ARG A 107 6.66 -1.15 -11.97
N ARG A 108 7.67 -1.65 -12.68
CA ARG A 108 7.94 -1.26 -14.08
C ARG A 108 6.86 -1.71 -15.04
N SER A 109 6.24 -2.88 -14.81
CA SER A 109 5.15 -3.42 -15.64
C SER A 109 3.82 -2.67 -15.46
N ARG A 110 3.68 -1.89 -14.40
CA ARG A 110 2.50 -1.04 -14.14
C ARG A 110 2.58 0.32 -14.83
N ALA A 111 3.78 0.79 -15.20
CA ALA A 111 3.96 2.06 -15.90
C ALA A 111 3.26 2.11 -17.29
N PRO A 112 3.17 1.02 -18.08
CA PRO A 112 2.46 1.04 -19.36
C PRO A 112 0.99 0.58 -19.28
N GLN A 113 0.59 -0.18 -18.25
CA GLN A 113 -0.76 -0.79 -18.20
C GLN A 113 -1.84 0.08 -17.57
N ALA A 114 -1.47 1.18 -16.91
CA ALA A 114 -2.43 2.23 -16.54
C ALA A 114 -2.97 2.99 -17.78
N ALA A 115 -2.29 2.89 -18.93
CA ALA A 115 -2.68 3.57 -20.18
C ALA A 115 -3.70 2.80 -21.02
N ALA A 116 -3.98 1.52 -20.73
CA ALA A 116 -4.80 0.66 -21.60
C ALA A 116 -6.27 0.51 -21.16
N SER A 117 -6.66 1.01 -19.98
CA SER A 117 -8.01 0.80 -19.44
C SER A 117 -9.01 1.94 -19.67
N GLN A 118 -8.59 3.12 -20.15
CA GLN A 118 -9.49 4.21 -20.52
C GLN A 118 -8.87 4.98 -21.69
N GLY A 119 -9.57 5.06 -22.81
CA GLY A 119 -9.11 5.67 -24.08
C GLY A 119 -8.94 7.20 -24.07
N ARG A 120 -8.44 7.77 -22.96
CA ARG A 120 -7.99 9.16 -22.85
C ARG A 120 -6.80 9.13 -21.91
N THR A 121 -5.61 9.41 -22.43
CA THR A 121 -4.40 9.53 -21.61
C THR A 121 -4.67 10.55 -20.52
N ALA A 122 -4.68 10.10 -19.26
CA ALA A 122 -4.88 10.98 -18.12
C ALA A 122 -3.87 12.15 -18.21
N SER A 123 -4.38 13.37 -18.22
CA SER A 123 -3.59 14.58 -18.44
C SER A 123 -3.85 15.57 -17.31
N VAL A 124 -2.80 16.30 -16.91
CA VAL A 124 -2.94 17.43 -15.99
C VAL A 124 -3.87 18.49 -16.56
N ASP A 125 -3.92 18.66 -17.88
CA ASP A 125 -4.82 19.62 -18.53
C ASP A 125 -6.28 19.19 -18.45
N ASP A 126 -6.56 17.89 -18.49
CA ASP A 126 -7.92 17.37 -18.26
C ASP A 126 -8.33 17.59 -16.80
N ALA A 127 -7.40 17.47 -15.84
CA ALA A 127 -7.66 17.81 -14.44
C ALA A 127 -7.98 19.30 -14.26
N ARG A 128 -7.21 20.17 -14.92
CA ARG A 128 -7.47 21.63 -14.93
C ARG A 128 -8.83 21.94 -15.53
N ARG A 129 -9.18 21.29 -16.65
CA ARG A 129 -10.49 21.46 -17.30
C ARG A 129 -11.63 21.06 -16.37
N SER A 130 -11.61 19.84 -15.81
CA SER A 130 -12.66 19.38 -14.89
C SER A 130 -12.81 20.31 -13.68
N LEU A 131 -11.70 20.78 -13.11
CA LEU A 131 -11.75 21.71 -11.99
C LEU A 131 -12.34 23.08 -12.39
N SER A 132 -12.00 23.58 -13.58
CA SER A 132 -12.58 24.82 -14.11
C SER A 132 -14.09 24.69 -14.39
N GLU A 133 -14.53 23.53 -14.88
CA GLU A 133 -15.95 23.24 -15.15
C GLU A 133 -16.75 23.17 -13.84
N ILE A 134 -16.23 22.51 -12.80
CA ILE A 134 -16.88 22.49 -11.47
C ILE A 134 -17.05 23.91 -10.93
N ARG A 135 -15.99 24.73 -11.01
CA ARG A 135 -16.05 26.12 -10.55
C ARG A 135 -17.02 26.97 -11.35
N ALA A 136 -17.09 26.78 -12.67
CA ALA A 136 -18.06 27.47 -13.52
C ALA A 136 -19.51 27.12 -13.11
N VAL A 137 -19.79 25.84 -12.79
CA VAL A 137 -21.10 25.43 -12.28
C VAL A 137 -21.43 26.13 -10.95
N ILE A 138 -20.48 26.20 -10.02
CA ILE A 138 -20.68 26.88 -8.73
C ILE A 138 -20.94 28.37 -8.93
N ALA A 139 -20.16 29.04 -9.76
CA ALA A 139 -20.32 30.46 -10.05
C ALA A 139 -21.68 30.77 -10.69
N ASP A 140 -22.12 29.94 -11.63
CA ASP A 140 -23.41 30.07 -12.31
C ASP A 140 -24.60 29.86 -11.36
N ILE A 141 -24.51 28.87 -10.46
CA ILE A 141 -25.51 28.67 -9.40
C ILE A 141 -25.58 29.93 -8.53
N ARG A 142 -24.45 30.44 -8.03
CA ARG A 142 -24.42 31.61 -7.14
C ARG A 142 -25.00 32.86 -7.80
N ALA A 143 -24.71 33.09 -9.08
CA ALA A 143 -25.31 34.18 -9.83
C ALA A 143 -26.83 34.03 -9.93
N THR A 144 -27.31 32.81 -10.16
CA THR A 144 -28.75 32.51 -10.26
C THR A 144 -29.47 32.68 -8.92
N LEU A 145 -28.84 32.27 -7.81
CA LEU A 145 -29.41 32.37 -6.45
C LEU A 145 -29.83 33.79 -6.07
N GLN A 146 -29.15 34.82 -6.58
CA GLN A 146 -29.49 36.22 -6.29
C GLN A 146 -30.84 36.68 -6.86
N THR A 147 -31.41 35.91 -7.79
CA THR A 147 -32.63 36.27 -8.52
C THR A 147 -33.80 35.34 -8.26
N MET A 148 -33.59 34.28 -7.49
CA MET A 148 -34.58 33.22 -7.25
C MET A 148 -35.21 33.32 -5.86
N ASP A 149 -36.41 32.76 -5.75
CA ASP A 149 -37.01 32.47 -4.45
C ASP A 149 -36.36 31.23 -3.80
N ALA A 150 -36.67 31.00 -2.53
CA ALA A 150 -36.07 29.91 -1.75
C ALA A 150 -36.34 28.51 -2.37
N ALA A 151 -37.54 28.29 -2.89
CA ALA A 151 -37.91 27.01 -3.49
C ALA A 151 -37.11 26.75 -4.79
N GLY A 152 -36.98 27.75 -5.66
CA GLY A 152 -36.17 27.67 -6.88
C GLY A 152 -34.68 27.51 -6.57
N ALA A 153 -34.17 28.22 -5.55
CA ALA A 153 -32.80 28.12 -5.08
C ALA A 153 -32.42 26.69 -4.64
N SER A 154 -33.26 26.04 -3.84
CA SER A 154 -33.03 24.65 -3.43
C SER A 154 -33.04 23.68 -4.62
N ALA A 155 -34.02 23.81 -5.52
CA ALA A 155 -34.14 22.94 -6.68
C ALA A 155 -32.91 23.02 -7.61
N ILE A 156 -32.43 24.23 -7.91
CA ILE A 156 -31.30 24.42 -8.83
C ILE A 156 -29.99 23.90 -8.25
N VAL A 157 -29.77 24.05 -6.93
CA VAL A 157 -28.59 23.51 -6.25
C VAL A 157 -28.60 21.98 -6.28
N LEU A 158 -29.73 21.35 -5.94
CA LEU A 158 -29.85 19.89 -5.93
C LEU A 158 -29.55 19.28 -7.29
N GLU A 159 -30.10 19.87 -8.35
CA GLU A 159 -29.90 19.41 -9.72
C GLU A 159 -28.43 19.56 -10.14
N ARG A 160 -27.89 20.78 -10.04
CA ARG A 160 -26.61 21.12 -10.67
C ARG A 160 -25.41 20.67 -9.85
N ILE A 161 -25.43 20.81 -8.52
CA ILE A 161 -24.38 20.23 -7.68
C ILE A 161 -24.44 18.70 -7.77
N GLY A 162 -25.64 18.11 -7.77
CA GLY A 162 -25.80 16.67 -7.95
C GLY A 162 -25.22 16.18 -9.28
N ALA A 163 -25.42 16.90 -10.39
CA ALA A 163 -24.80 16.59 -11.67
C ALA A 163 -23.27 16.74 -11.63
N ALA A 164 -22.75 17.85 -11.10
CA ALA A 164 -21.30 18.06 -10.97
C ALA A 164 -20.62 16.95 -10.13
N GLN A 165 -21.28 16.49 -9.06
CA GLN A 165 -20.77 15.40 -8.23
C GLN A 165 -20.78 14.03 -8.92
N ARG A 166 -21.76 13.77 -9.78
CA ARG A 166 -21.83 12.52 -10.54
C ARG A 166 -20.84 12.47 -11.70
N ASP A 167 -20.66 13.60 -12.38
CA ASP A 167 -19.96 13.62 -13.67
C ASP A 167 -18.56 14.24 -13.57
N LEU A 168 -18.44 15.41 -12.95
CA LEU A 168 -17.20 16.21 -12.98
C LEU A 168 -16.23 15.84 -11.86
N VAL A 169 -16.72 15.55 -10.65
CA VAL A 169 -15.87 15.12 -9.54
C VAL A 169 -15.13 13.81 -9.86
N PRO A 170 -15.78 12.74 -10.36
CA PRO A 170 -15.07 11.55 -10.79
C PRO A 170 -14.11 11.81 -11.95
N ALA A 171 -14.48 12.68 -12.90
CA ALA A 171 -13.60 13.05 -14.01
C ALA A 171 -12.28 13.65 -13.52
N PHE A 172 -12.31 14.55 -12.53
CA PHE A 172 -11.13 15.08 -11.87
C PHE A 172 -10.35 14.00 -11.10
N LEU A 173 -11.03 13.19 -10.28
CA LEU A 173 -10.41 12.15 -9.45
C LEU A 173 -9.72 11.05 -10.28
N ASN A 174 -10.19 10.79 -11.50
CA ASN A 174 -9.56 9.86 -12.43
C ASN A 174 -8.20 10.37 -12.95
N GLN A 175 -7.92 11.67 -12.84
CA GLN A 175 -6.63 12.26 -13.22
C GLN A 175 -5.58 12.20 -12.11
N ARG A 176 -5.90 11.71 -10.91
CA ARG A 176 -4.96 11.59 -9.78
C ARG A 176 -3.61 10.96 -10.15
N PRO A 177 -3.53 9.88 -10.95
CA PRO A 177 -2.24 9.32 -11.38
C PRO A 177 -1.42 10.29 -12.24
N ALA A 178 -2.05 11.07 -13.11
CA ALA A 178 -1.38 12.05 -13.95
C ALA A 178 -0.85 13.23 -13.13
N ILE A 179 -1.65 13.73 -12.17
CA ILE A 179 -1.23 14.77 -11.23
C ILE A 179 -0.03 14.27 -10.40
N ALA A 180 -0.09 13.04 -9.89
CA ALA A 180 1.00 12.41 -9.13
C ALA A 180 2.28 12.22 -9.95
N ALA A 181 2.15 11.86 -11.22
CA ALA A 181 3.28 11.70 -12.12
C ALA A 181 3.94 13.04 -12.46
N ALA A 182 3.15 14.10 -12.65
CA ALA A 182 3.66 15.43 -13.00
C ALA A 182 4.25 16.18 -11.79
N LEU A 183 3.55 16.17 -10.66
CA LEU A 183 3.86 17.05 -9.52
C LEU A 183 4.62 16.35 -8.38
N GLY A 184 4.67 15.01 -8.39
CA GLY A 184 5.13 14.22 -7.26
C GLY A 184 4.12 14.15 -6.11
N GLN A 185 4.37 13.26 -5.14
CA GLN A 185 3.42 12.90 -4.08
C GLN A 185 3.09 14.07 -3.14
N ALA A 186 4.09 14.84 -2.73
CA ALA A 186 3.91 15.93 -1.76
C ALA A 186 2.99 17.04 -2.30
N ARG A 187 3.21 17.48 -3.55
CA ARG A 187 2.36 18.50 -4.19
C ARG A 187 0.97 17.96 -4.55
N THR A 188 0.90 16.69 -4.96
CA THR A 188 -0.40 16.04 -5.21
C THR A 188 -1.26 16.02 -3.95
N ALA A 189 -0.66 15.80 -2.78
CA ALA A 189 -1.39 15.87 -1.51
C ALA A 189 -2.00 17.26 -1.27
N GLN A 190 -1.26 18.33 -1.56
CA GLN A 190 -1.77 19.72 -1.43
C GLN A 190 -2.94 20.01 -2.37
N VAL A 191 -2.85 19.59 -3.64
CA VAL A 191 -3.94 19.71 -4.63
C VAL A 191 -5.19 18.97 -4.13
N MET A 192 -5.00 17.73 -3.68
CA MET A 192 -6.09 16.85 -3.25
C MET A 192 -6.73 17.27 -1.94
N GLU A 193 -5.96 17.82 -1.00
CA GLU A 193 -6.47 18.34 0.27
C GLU A 193 -7.46 19.48 0.04
N ARG A 194 -7.06 20.50 -0.73
CA ARG A 194 -7.93 21.63 -1.08
C ARG A 194 -9.15 21.19 -1.87
N PHE A 195 -8.97 20.27 -2.84
CA PHE A 195 -10.08 19.69 -3.59
C PHE A 195 -11.09 18.99 -2.67
N ALA A 196 -10.62 18.11 -1.77
CA ALA A 196 -11.50 17.36 -0.87
C ALA A 196 -12.25 18.28 0.11
N MET A 197 -11.62 19.36 0.57
CA MET A 197 -12.31 20.38 1.37
C MET A 197 -13.42 21.07 0.55
N GLY A 198 -13.12 21.47 -0.70
CA GLY A 198 -14.11 22.07 -1.60
C GLY A 198 -15.29 21.14 -1.91
N GLU A 199 -15.01 19.87 -2.19
CA GLU A 199 -16.02 18.82 -2.39
C GLU A 199 -16.93 18.65 -1.17
N ARG A 200 -16.37 18.69 0.06
CA ARG A 200 -17.18 18.65 1.29
C ARG A 200 -18.09 19.87 1.42
N SER A 201 -17.61 21.05 1.07
CA SER A 201 -18.45 22.25 1.03
C SER A 201 -19.57 22.10 -0.02
N MET A 202 -19.28 21.57 -1.22
CA MET A 202 -20.33 21.26 -2.19
C MET A 202 -21.38 20.29 -1.64
N ASN A 203 -20.95 19.22 -0.95
CA ASN A 203 -21.87 18.28 -0.29
C ASN A 203 -22.73 18.98 0.76
N ARG A 204 -22.15 19.89 1.55
CA ARG A 204 -22.90 20.67 2.54
C ARG A 204 -23.94 21.57 1.88
N ALA A 205 -23.61 22.22 0.76
CA ALA A 205 -24.57 23.04 0.01
C ALA A 205 -25.71 22.19 -0.56
N TRP A 206 -25.40 21.00 -1.07
CA TRP A 206 -26.40 20.05 -1.56
C TRP A 206 -27.35 19.59 -0.43
N SER A 207 -26.81 19.24 0.74
CA SER A 207 -27.62 18.85 1.91
C SER A 207 -28.48 20.02 2.42
N ALA A 208 -27.91 21.21 2.55
CA ALA A 208 -28.65 22.41 2.95
C ALA A 208 -29.82 22.69 1.99
N ALA A 209 -29.60 22.54 0.67
CA ALA A 209 -30.65 22.69 -0.33
C ALA A 209 -31.74 21.62 -0.19
N ALA A 210 -31.37 20.36 0.09
CA ALA A 210 -32.31 19.26 0.32
C ALA A 210 -33.22 19.52 1.53
N ASP A 211 -32.64 20.11 2.58
CA ASP A 211 -33.33 20.40 3.84
C ASP A 211 -34.06 21.77 3.84
N GLY A 212 -33.91 22.56 2.78
CA GLY A 212 -34.56 23.88 2.64
C GLY A 212 -33.84 25.03 3.37
N PHE A 213 -32.59 24.84 3.81
CA PHE A 213 -31.78 25.87 4.46
C PHE A 213 -31.10 26.80 3.43
N THR A 214 -31.89 27.67 2.82
CA THR A 214 -31.42 28.52 1.72
C THR A 214 -30.43 29.61 2.13
N ASP A 215 -30.48 30.04 3.39
CA ASP A 215 -29.63 31.12 3.91
C ASP A 215 -28.14 30.71 3.96
N GLU A 216 -27.86 29.41 4.08
CA GLU A 216 -26.50 28.86 4.15
C GLU A 216 -25.88 28.55 2.78
N LEU A 217 -26.66 28.65 1.70
CA LEU A 217 -26.24 28.20 0.37
C LEU A 217 -25.13 29.06 -0.21
N ASP A 218 -25.27 30.39 -0.19
CA ASP A 218 -24.27 31.28 -0.80
C ASP A 218 -22.92 31.19 -0.07
N GLU A 219 -22.91 31.19 1.27
CA GLU A 219 -21.68 31.06 2.06
C GLU A 219 -20.98 29.72 1.79
N THR A 220 -21.75 28.64 1.76
CA THR A 220 -21.19 27.29 1.54
C THR A 220 -20.65 27.14 0.12
N LEU A 221 -21.36 27.68 -0.89
CA LEU A 221 -20.91 27.67 -2.28
C LEU A 221 -19.71 28.60 -2.51
N SER A 222 -19.64 29.76 -1.83
CA SER A 222 -18.47 30.64 -1.85
C SER A 222 -17.24 29.93 -1.30
N THR A 223 -17.39 29.26 -0.15
CA THR A 223 -16.33 28.46 0.46
C THR A 223 -15.86 27.34 -0.48
N ALA A 224 -16.78 26.67 -1.17
CA ALA A 224 -16.44 25.65 -2.16
C ALA A 224 -15.61 26.23 -3.32
N ASP A 225 -16.02 27.37 -3.91
CA ASP A 225 -15.28 27.99 -5.01
C ASP A 225 -13.86 28.42 -4.58
N GLU A 226 -13.70 29.02 -3.40
CA GLU A 226 -12.40 29.43 -2.87
C GLU A 226 -11.44 28.25 -2.70
N LEU A 227 -11.91 27.14 -2.14
CA LEU A 227 -11.10 25.93 -1.93
C LEU A 227 -10.72 25.27 -3.26
N LEU A 228 -11.64 25.23 -4.22
CA LEU A 228 -11.37 24.71 -5.57
C LEU A 228 -10.42 25.63 -6.35
N ALA A 229 -10.49 26.95 -6.14
CA ALA A 229 -9.52 27.90 -6.69
C ALA A 229 -8.10 27.65 -6.15
N GLN A 230 -7.96 27.42 -4.84
CA GLN A 230 -6.68 27.06 -4.23
C GLN A 230 -6.15 25.72 -4.78
N SER A 231 -7.02 24.72 -4.97
CA SER A 231 -6.63 23.47 -5.62
C SER A 231 -6.11 23.69 -7.04
N ALA A 232 -6.77 24.56 -7.82
CA ALA A 232 -6.36 24.91 -9.18
C ALA A 232 -5.01 25.63 -9.20
N GLU A 233 -4.76 26.52 -8.23
CA GLU A 233 -3.49 27.20 -8.07
C GLU A 233 -2.35 26.23 -7.76
N HIS A 234 -2.56 25.29 -6.83
CA HIS A 234 -1.59 24.24 -6.55
C HIS A 234 -1.30 23.37 -7.78
N LEU A 235 -2.30 23.14 -8.64
CA LEU A 235 -2.17 22.39 -9.89
C LEU A 235 -1.46 23.19 -11.01
N ALA A 236 -1.46 24.52 -10.95
CA ALA A 236 -0.79 25.40 -11.91
C ALA A 236 0.69 25.66 -11.57
N ARG A 237 1.05 25.63 -10.29
CA ARG A 237 2.40 25.96 -9.78
C ARG A 237 3.43 24.82 -9.89
N GLY A 238 3.10 23.70 -10.51
CA GLY A 238 4.02 22.57 -10.68
C GLY A 238 4.07 22.09 -12.12
#